data_AF-A0A011Q1B3-F1
#
_entry.id   AF-A0A011Q1B3-F1
#
_cell.length_a   1.000
_cell.length_b   1.000
_cell.length_c   1.000
_cell.angle_alpha   90.00
_cell.angle_beta   90.00
_cell.angle_gamma   90.00
#
_symmetry.space_group_name_H-M   'P 1'
#
loop_
_entity.id
_entity.type
_entity.pdbx_description
1 polymer ?
#
loop_
_entity_poly.entity_id
_entity_poly.type
_entity_poly.pdbx_seq_one_letter_code
_entity_poly.pdbx_strand_id
1 'polypeptide(L)'
;MSLAPGRPALRDFLAIDERERLVALAQTVRGRVLLFVVAVLAVSTYNSWSEAVFVVAAAMAFATLEKQRQLILFAATYAMAFSAFWLSETAIEENIAVVAAQEGIGHVTPLLLAHLALITFMIFSWSALMVVRKHKSFVLARRPVIALLAIYVVFCGLTSLDLLHGLPRLALWSFLSVYTPYIWFLAYALGDQRARDRSPDTFQLGTFHPFWGGPSSIPFGKGAGFLRKTLSKTPADLAVTQIKGVKLLLWSNLLLGLKVVLTWLCEEQLNIPSVELAVGAYLDGQGFPIALGWSALLWSTAKFCLRTAYWGHLFIGGARLAGFRLPRATWRPLEAQTLIEYFNRFSYYFKELLVDFFFVPTFFRVFRKHPRLRMFFATFMAAGVGNAIFHFVREVDLLATMGLAASIESFTSYLFYCLVLATGIGISQVRANAGYRPSPTLAGRLWSFITVWGFVVCLHVFSDESREHTLLERSSFLGSLFGVS
;
A
#
# COMPACT_ATOMS: atom_id res chain seq x y z
N MET A 1 -15.50 38.70 8.05
CA MET A 1 -14.17 38.44 8.64
C MET A 1 -13.15 38.51 7.50
N SER A 2 -12.14 39.38 7.67
CA SER A 2 -11.16 39.78 6.66
C SER A 2 -10.49 38.59 5.94
N LEU A 3 -10.57 38.57 4.61
CA LEU A 3 -9.83 37.65 3.75
C LEU A 3 -8.33 37.96 3.90
N ALA A 4 -7.54 36.97 4.33
CA ALA A 4 -6.10 37.10 4.35
C ALA A 4 -5.59 37.42 2.92
N PRO A 5 -4.79 38.48 2.71
CA PRO A 5 -4.34 38.85 1.38
C PRO A 5 -3.38 37.78 0.84
N GLY A 6 -3.65 37.31 -0.39
CA GLY A 6 -2.70 36.51 -1.18
C GLY A 6 -2.98 35.02 -1.34
N ARG A 7 -4.15 34.49 -0.95
CA ARG A 7 -4.52 33.12 -1.34
C ARG A 7 -4.95 33.07 -2.83
N PRO A 8 -4.46 32.12 -3.64
CA PRO A 8 -4.89 31.98 -5.02
C PRO A 8 -6.41 31.71 -5.09
N ALA A 9 -7.13 32.37 -6.00
CA ALA A 9 -8.59 32.26 -6.12
C ALA A 9 -9.09 30.79 -6.21
N LEU A 10 -8.34 29.93 -6.91
CA LEU A 10 -8.65 28.50 -7.01
C LEU A 10 -8.55 27.77 -5.65
N ARG A 11 -7.57 28.13 -4.82
CA ARG A 11 -7.39 27.52 -3.50
C ARG A 11 -8.57 27.85 -2.58
N ASP A 12 -9.02 29.10 -2.60
CA ASP A 12 -10.17 29.54 -1.82
C ASP A 12 -11.49 28.99 -2.35
N PHE A 13 -11.60 28.81 -3.67
CA PHE A 13 -12.70 28.09 -4.29
C PHE A 13 -12.79 26.64 -3.79
N LEU A 14 -11.65 25.93 -3.78
CA LEU A 14 -11.58 24.53 -3.37
C LEU A 14 -11.61 24.32 -1.86
N ALA A 15 -11.43 25.35 -1.02
CA ALA A 15 -11.45 25.27 0.45
C ALA A 15 -12.87 25.12 1.03
N ILE A 16 -13.71 24.28 0.44
CA ILE A 16 -15.10 24.06 0.86
C ILE A 16 -15.23 23.52 2.29
N ASP A 17 -14.21 22.83 2.79
CA ASP A 17 -14.12 22.33 4.17
C ASP A 17 -13.82 23.41 5.21
N GLU A 18 -13.42 24.62 4.79
CA GLU A 18 -13.23 25.79 5.65
C GLU A 18 -14.48 26.68 5.70
N ARG A 19 -15.52 26.40 4.89
CA ARG A 19 -16.73 27.22 4.79
C ARG A 19 -17.76 26.79 5.84
N GLU A 20 -17.99 27.64 6.84
CA GLU A 20 -18.93 27.38 7.94
C GLU A 20 -20.33 26.94 7.47
N ARG A 21 -20.87 27.56 6.42
CA ARG A 21 -22.18 27.19 5.85
C ARG A 21 -22.24 25.75 5.36
N LEU A 22 -21.17 25.27 4.71
CA LEU A 22 -21.10 23.89 4.19
C LEU A 22 -20.86 22.90 5.32
N VAL A 23 -20.05 23.26 6.31
CA VAL A 23 -19.84 22.46 7.52
C VAL A 23 -21.13 22.34 8.33
N ALA A 24 -21.90 23.41 8.46
CA ALA A 24 -23.22 23.40 9.10
C ALA A 24 -24.21 22.54 8.32
N LEU A 25 -24.26 22.69 6.99
CA LEU A 25 -25.12 21.86 6.14
C LEU A 25 -24.79 20.37 6.30
N ALA A 26 -23.51 19.99 6.26
CA ALA A 26 -23.05 18.61 6.42
C ALA A 26 -23.43 17.97 7.77
N GLN A 27 -23.71 18.77 8.80
CA GLN A 27 -24.20 18.25 10.08
C GLN A 27 -25.69 17.90 10.07
N THR A 28 -26.47 18.46 9.13
CA THR A 28 -27.90 18.18 8.95
C THR A 28 -28.15 16.87 8.22
N VAL A 29 -29.37 16.32 8.33
CA VAL A 29 -29.80 15.14 7.57
C VAL A 29 -29.64 15.34 6.06
N ARG A 30 -30.06 16.50 5.53
CA ARG A 30 -29.95 16.84 4.10
C ARG A 30 -28.50 16.84 3.63
N GLY A 31 -27.60 17.44 4.40
CA GLY A 31 -26.18 17.46 4.06
C GLY A 31 -25.54 16.07 4.13
N ARG A 32 -25.93 15.22 5.08
CA ARG A 32 -25.47 13.83 5.15
C ARG A 32 -25.96 13.01 3.96
N VAL A 33 -27.22 13.15 3.55
CA VAL A 33 -27.75 12.50 2.33
C VAL A 33 -26.98 12.97 1.09
N LEU A 34 -26.68 14.27 0.98
CA LEU A 34 -25.87 14.78 -0.11
C LEU A 34 -24.45 14.20 -0.10
N LEU A 35 -23.78 14.17 1.05
CA LEU A 35 -22.46 13.55 1.19
C LEU A 35 -22.50 12.06 0.81
N PHE A 36 -23.53 11.33 1.23
CA PHE A 36 -23.74 9.93 0.88
C PHE A 36 -23.84 9.75 -0.65
N VAL A 37 -24.73 10.49 -1.32
CA VAL A 37 -24.95 10.36 -2.76
C VAL A 37 -23.67 10.68 -3.54
N VAL A 38 -23.00 11.79 -3.21
CA VAL A 38 -21.74 12.16 -3.91
C VAL A 38 -20.64 11.14 -3.64
N ALA A 39 -20.55 10.61 -2.42
CA ALA A 39 -19.58 9.56 -2.11
C ALA A 39 -19.86 8.26 -2.87
N VAL A 40 -21.12 7.82 -2.95
CA VAL A 40 -21.51 6.61 -3.71
C VAL A 40 -21.14 6.78 -5.18
N LEU A 41 -21.51 7.90 -5.80
CA LEU A 41 -21.17 8.20 -7.19
C LEU A 41 -19.66 8.22 -7.44
N ALA A 42 -18.87 8.70 -6.47
CA ALA A 42 -17.43 8.74 -6.57
C ALA A 42 -16.76 7.37 -6.35
N VAL A 43 -17.37 6.48 -5.57
CA VAL A 43 -16.84 5.12 -5.32
C VAL A 43 -17.28 4.14 -6.41
N SER A 44 -18.46 4.34 -7.02
CA SER A 44 -19.00 3.47 -8.09
C SER A 44 -18.22 3.50 -9.40
N THR A 45 -17.18 4.34 -9.51
CA THR A 45 -16.23 4.31 -10.64
C THR A 45 -15.13 3.27 -10.46
N TYR A 46 -14.97 2.76 -9.23
CA TYR A 46 -13.99 1.72 -8.89
C TYR A 46 -14.65 0.37 -8.59
N ASN A 47 -15.86 0.42 -8.02
CA ASN A 47 -16.58 -0.73 -7.50
C ASN A 47 -17.94 -0.86 -8.16
N SER A 48 -18.59 -2.02 -8.00
CA SER A 48 -19.99 -2.16 -8.39
C SER A 48 -20.87 -1.17 -7.60
N TRP A 49 -22.02 -0.80 -8.15
CA TRP A 49 -22.95 0.12 -7.47
C TRP A 49 -23.37 -0.40 -6.08
N SER A 50 -23.57 -1.72 -5.94
CA SER A 50 -23.87 -2.38 -4.67
C SER A 50 -22.75 -2.25 -3.65
N GLU A 51 -21.50 -2.51 -4.04
CA GLU A 51 -20.35 -2.37 -3.15
C GLU A 51 -20.12 -0.90 -2.77
N ALA A 52 -20.27 0.03 -3.73
CA ALA A 52 -20.11 1.45 -3.47
C ALA A 52 -21.13 1.94 -2.44
N VAL A 53 -22.40 1.55 -2.59
CA VAL A 53 -23.46 1.81 -1.60
C VAL A 53 -23.10 1.18 -0.26
N PHE A 54 -22.67 -0.08 -0.24
CA PHE A 54 -22.32 -0.80 0.99
C PHE A 54 -21.17 -0.12 1.75
N VAL A 55 -20.04 0.15 1.09
CA VAL A 55 -18.85 0.77 1.70
C VAL A 55 -19.18 2.15 2.26
N VAL A 56 -19.89 2.99 1.50
CA VAL A 56 -20.27 4.33 1.95
C VAL A 56 -21.29 4.26 3.09
N ALA A 57 -22.28 3.37 3.01
CA ALA A 57 -23.26 3.16 4.06
C ALA A 57 -22.60 2.67 5.35
N ALA A 58 -21.71 1.69 5.28
CA ALA A 58 -20.96 1.17 6.42
C ALA A 58 -20.09 2.27 7.06
N ALA A 59 -19.41 3.09 6.25
CA ALA A 59 -18.63 4.22 6.74
C ALA A 59 -19.51 5.24 7.48
N MET A 60 -20.62 5.67 6.89
CA MET A 60 -21.50 6.65 7.50
C MET A 60 -22.26 6.09 8.72
N ALA A 61 -22.64 4.81 8.69
CA ALA A 61 -23.20 4.10 9.83
C ALA A 61 -22.19 4.03 10.98
N PHE A 62 -20.93 3.67 10.70
CA PHE A 62 -19.86 3.70 11.71
C PHE A 62 -19.70 5.10 12.32
N ALA A 63 -19.73 6.15 11.50
CA ALA A 63 -19.58 7.52 11.99
C ALA A 63 -20.72 7.95 12.93
N THR A 64 -21.95 7.46 12.70
CA THR A 64 -23.17 7.93 13.37
C THR A 64 -23.66 7.01 14.50
N LEU A 65 -23.50 5.70 14.37
CA LEU A 65 -23.97 4.68 15.31
C LEU A 65 -22.87 4.31 16.30
N GLU A 66 -22.57 5.23 17.23
CA GLU A 66 -21.40 5.12 18.11
C GLU A 66 -21.35 3.84 18.94
N LYS A 67 -22.52 3.37 19.40
CA LYS A 67 -22.65 2.14 20.21
C LYS A 67 -22.34 0.87 19.40
N GLN A 68 -22.56 0.91 18.09
CA GLN A 68 -22.40 -0.22 17.17
C GLN A 68 -21.09 -0.17 16.37
N ARG A 69 -20.26 0.87 16.52
CA ARG A 69 -19.02 1.09 15.76
C ARG A 69 -18.16 -0.15 15.61
N GLN A 70 -17.91 -0.86 16.71
CA GLN A 70 -17.04 -2.05 16.70
C GLN A 70 -17.62 -3.18 15.87
N LEU A 71 -18.94 -3.41 15.99
CA LEU A 71 -19.65 -4.43 15.23
C LEU A 71 -19.74 -4.05 13.76
N ILE A 72 -20.04 -2.78 13.43
CA ILE A 72 -20.11 -2.28 12.05
C ILE A 72 -18.75 -2.45 11.37
N LEU A 73 -17.67 -2.02 12.02
CA LEU A 73 -16.33 -2.16 11.46
C LEU A 73 -16.00 -3.63 11.21
N PHE A 74 -16.19 -4.50 12.20
CA PHE A 74 -15.93 -5.93 12.06
C PHE A 74 -16.79 -6.56 10.95
N ALA A 75 -18.11 -6.42 11.03
CA ALA A 75 -19.04 -7.04 10.11
C ALA A 75 -18.85 -6.55 8.67
N ALA A 76 -18.68 -5.23 8.46
CA ALA A 76 -18.48 -4.68 7.13
C ALA A 76 -17.15 -5.12 6.51
N THR A 77 -16.07 -5.15 7.31
CA THR A 77 -14.75 -5.62 6.88
C THR A 77 -14.80 -7.07 6.42
N TYR A 78 -15.38 -7.97 7.21
CA TYR A 78 -15.42 -9.39 6.82
C TYR A 78 -16.47 -9.68 5.75
N ALA A 79 -17.57 -8.94 5.69
CA ALA A 79 -18.51 -9.02 4.58
C ALA A 79 -17.82 -8.66 3.24
N MET A 80 -17.02 -7.59 3.21
CA MET A 80 -16.21 -7.25 2.03
C MET A 80 -15.15 -8.30 1.72
N ALA A 81 -14.48 -8.86 2.73
CA ALA A 81 -13.45 -9.88 2.50
C ALA A 81 -14.04 -11.16 1.89
N PHE A 82 -15.19 -11.62 2.39
CA PHE A 82 -15.88 -12.78 1.83
C PHE A 82 -16.47 -12.48 0.43
N SER A 83 -17.02 -11.27 0.21
CA SER A 83 -17.52 -10.90 -1.13
C SER A 83 -16.40 -10.78 -2.14
N ALA A 84 -15.22 -10.29 -1.75
CA ALA A 84 -14.07 -10.16 -2.64
C ALA A 84 -13.57 -11.52 -3.16
N PHE A 85 -13.73 -12.60 -2.38
CA PHE A 85 -13.48 -13.95 -2.87
C PHE A 85 -14.55 -14.39 -3.86
N TRP A 86 -15.82 -14.15 -3.56
CA TRP A 86 -16.93 -14.51 -4.45
C TRP A 86 -16.87 -13.79 -5.81
N LEU A 87 -16.34 -12.57 -5.82
CA LEU A 87 -16.20 -11.74 -7.02
C LEU A 87 -14.84 -11.89 -7.70
N SER A 88 -13.97 -12.78 -7.20
CA SER A 88 -12.60 -13.01 -7.67
C SER A 88 -11.78 -11.69 -7.78
N GLU A 89 -11.99 -10.75 -6.85
CA GLU A 89 -11.28 -9.47 -6.80
C GLU A 89 -9.86 -9.58 -6.22
N THR A 90 -9.48 -10.79 -5.78
CA THR A 90 -8.18 -11.08 -5.19
C THR A 90 -7.55 -12.29 -5.88
N ALA A 91 -6.22 -12.31 -5.97
CA ALA A 91 -5.48 -13.45 -6.51
C ALA A 91 -5.51 -14.70 -5.61
N ILE A 92 -6.15 -14.65 -4.42
CA ILE A 92 -6.13 -15.76 -3.45
C ILE A 92 -6.76 -17.03 -4.04
N GLU A 93 -7.87 -16.91 -4.75
CA GLU A 93 -8.53 -18.05 -5.37
C GLU A 93 -7.66 -18.69 -6.45
N GLU A 94 -7.09 -17.87 -7.34
CA GLU A 94 -6.18 -18.30 -8.41
C GLU A 94 -4.94 -19.02 -7.82
N ASN A 95 -4.35 -18.45 -6.76
CA ASN A 95 -3.19 -19.03 -6.07
C ASN A 95 -3.50 -20.40 -5.46
N ILE A 96 -4.71 -20.58 -4.94
CA ILE A 96 -5.17 -21.88 -4.41
C ILE A 96 -5.42 -22.85 -5.56
N ALA A 97 -6.03 -22.39 -6.66
CA ALA A 97 -6.33 -23.21 -7.82
C ALA A 97 -5.07 -23.82 -8.46
N VAL A 98 -3.97 -23.05 -8.53
CA VAL A 98 -2.67 -23.53 -9.02
C VAL A 98 -2.20 -24.75 -8.22
N VAL A 99 -2.19 -24.66 -6.89
CA VAL A 99 -1.73 -25.78 -6.05
C VAL A 99 -2.73 -26.94 -6.04
N ALA A 100 -4.03 -26.68 -6.12
CA ALA A 100 -5.04 -27.73 -6.25
C ALA A 100 -4.82 -28.56 -7.52
N ALA A 101 -4.49 -27.90 -8.64
CA ALA A 101 -4.16 -28.55 -9.90
C ALA A 101 -2.86 -29.36 -9.80
N GLN A 102 -1.80 -28.81 -9.18
CA GLN A 102 -0.54 -29.52 -8.94
C GLN A 102 -0.71 -30.81 -8.13
N GLU A 103 -1.61 -30.80 -7.15
CA GLU A 103 -1.91 -31.95 -6.30
C GLU A 103 -2.98 -32.89 -6.88
N GLY A 104 -3.53 -32.60 -8.07
CA GLY A 104 -4.59 -33.42 -8.69
C GLY A 104 -5.93 -33.40 -7.94
N ILE A 105 -6.21 -32.35 -7.16
CA ILE A 105 -7.41 -32.24 -6.32
C ILE A 105 -8.47 -31.39 -7.03
N GLY A 106 -9.47 -32.05 -7.62
CA GLY A 106 -10.59 -31.38 -8.30
C GLY A 106 -11.91 -31.34 -7.53
N HIS A 107 -12.01 -32.03 -6.38
CA HIS A 107 -13.29 -32.21 -5.65
C HIS A 107 -13.57 -31.11 -4.62
N VAL A 108 -12.59 -30.24 -4.32
CA VAL A 108 -12.75 -29.10 -3.41
C VAL A 108 -12.54 -27.81 -4.20
N THR A 109 -13.52 -26.91 -4.15
CA THR A 109 -13.43 -25.63 -4.86
C THR A 109 -12.41 -24.70 -4.18
N PRO A 110 -11.55 -23.99 -4.92
CA PRO A 110 -10.65 -22.96 -4.38
C PRO A 110 -11.37 -21.90 -3.54
N LEU A 111 -12.58 -21.52 -3.95
CA LEU A 111 -13.43 -20.58 -3.23
C LEU A 111 -13.76 -21.03 -1.79
N LEU A 112 -14.17 -22.29 -1.61
CA LEU A 112 -14.42 -22.87 -0.28
C LEU A 112 -13.15 -22.85 0.58
N LEU A 113 -12.01 -23.20 -0.01
CA LEU A 113 -10.72 -23.18 0.70
C LEU A 113 -10.31 -21.77 1.11
N ALA A 114 -10.53 -20.76 0.27
CA ALA A 114 -10.27 -19.36 0.60
C ALA A 114 -11.14 -18.90 1.80
N HIS A 115 -12.42 -19.25 1.81
CA HIS A 115 -13.33 -18.94 2.93
C HIS A 115 -12.90 -19.62 4.22
N LEU A 116 -12.60 -20.92 4.17
CA LEU A 116 -12.12 -21.68 5.32
C LEU A 116 -10.79 -21.13 5.83
N ALA A 117 -9.85 -20.81 4.94
CA ALA A 117 -8.57 -20.21 5.27
C ALA A 117 -8.73 -18.86 5.97
N LEU A 118 -9.66 -18.00 5.51
CA LEU A 118 -9.95 -16.73 6.17
C LEU A 118 -10.54 -16.92 7.57
N ILE A 119 -11.49 -17.84 7.74
CA ILE A 119 -12.05 -18.17 9.06
C ILE A 119 -10.93 -18.70 9.98
N THR A 120 -10.08 -19.61 9.50
CA THR A 120 -8.93 -20.13 10.24
C THR A 120 -7.96 -19.00 10.60
N PHE A 121 -7.69 -18.06 9.69
CA PHE A 121 -6.84 -16.90 9.95
C PHE A 121 -7.43 -15.97 11.02
N MET A 122 -8.75 -15.76 11.03
CA MET A 122 -9.43 -14.99 12.09
C MET A 122 -9.26 -15.64 13.46
N ILE A 123 -9.48 -16.95 13.55
CA ILE A 123 -9.33 -17.72 14.79
C ILE A 123 -7.86 -17.69 15.25
N PHE A 124 -6.93 -17.91 14.32
CA PHE A 124 -5.49 -17.83 14.57
C PHE A 124 -5.11 -16.45 15.11
N SER A 125 -5.58 -15.38 14.47
CA SER A 125 -5.28 -14.02 14.86
C SER A 125 -5.84 -13.69 16.25
N TRP A 126 -7.10 -14.01 16.51
CA TRP A 126 -7.71 -13.80 17.82
C TRP A 126 -6.96 -14.57 18.93
N SER A 127 -6.60 -15.83 18.66
CA SER A 127 -5.80 -16.67 19.56
C SER A 127 -4.43 -16.06 19.82
N ALA A 128 -3.74 -15.57 18.79
CA ALA A 128 -2.47 -14.88 18.92
C ALA A 128 -2.58 -13.62 19.80
N LEU A 129 -3.65 -12.83 19.64
CA LEU A 129 -3.91 -11.67 20.51
C LEU A 129 -4.12 -12.10 21.98
N MET A 130 -4.83 -13.20 22.23
CA MET A 130 -5.02 -13.72 23.59
C MET A 130 -3.71 -14.22 24.21
N VAL A 131 -2.93 -14.98 23.46
CA VAL A 131 -1.65 -15.53 23.90
C VAL A 131 -0.66 -14.41 24.25
N VAL A 132 -0.52 -13.39 23.40
CA VAL A 132 0.38 -12.26 23.65
C VAL A 132 -0.04 -11.44 24.89
N ARG A 133 -1.35 -11.36 25.17
CA ARG A 133 -1.87 -10.72 26.40
C ARG A 133 -1.44 -11.47 27.66
N LYS A 134 -1.56 -12.80 27.65
CA LYS A 134 -1.23 -13.65 28.81
C LYS A 134 0.28 -13.82 28.98
N HIS A 135 1.02 -13.96 27.88
CA HIS A 135 2.44 -14.34 27.88
C HIS A 135 3.31 -13.26 27.22
N LYS A 136 3.49 -12.14 27.91
CA LYS A 136 4.24 -10.97 27.43
C LYS A 136 5.73 -11.25 27.13
N SER A 137 6.27 -12.35 27.63
CA SER A 137 7.65 -12.79 27.38
C SER A 137 7.84 -13.53 26.06
N PHE A 138 6.77 -14.05 25.45
CA PHE A 138 6.87 -14.80 24.19
C PHE A 138 7.43 -13.97 23.06
N VAL A 139 8.09 -14.65 22.10
CA VAL A 139 8.71 -14.00 20.94
C VAL A 139 7.66 -13.25 20.13
N LEU A 140 6.48 -13.84 19.91
CA LEU A 140 5.35 -13.17 19.25
C LEU A 140 4.94 -11.88 19.97
N ALA A 141 4.95 -11.88 21.30
CA ALA A 141 4.64 -10.72 22.09
C ALA A 141 5.72 -9.65 22.00
N ARG A 142 7.01 -10.01 22.01
CA ARG A 142 8.18 -9.10 22.05
C ARG A 142 8.61 -8.59 20.67
N ARG A 143 8.49 -9.43 19.65
CA ARG A 143 9.03 -9.29 18.29
C ARG A 143 8.01 -9.80 17.26
N PRO A 144 6.82 -9.18 17.18
CA PRO A 144 5.71 -9.69 16.36
C PRO A 144 6.09 -9.91 14.90
N VAL A 145 6.76 -8.94 14.27
CA VAL A 145 7.17 -9.05 12.85
C VAL A 145 8.11 -10.23 12.61
N ILE A 146 9.13 -10.42 13.45
CA ILE A 146 10.07 -11.55 13.30
C ILE A 146 9.34 -12.88 13.49
N ALA A 147 8.48 -12.98 14.50
CA ALA A 147 7.73 -14.21 14.77
C ALA A 147 6.78 -14.56 13.62
N LEU A 148 6.07 -13.56 13.07
CA LEU A 148 5.16 -13.75 11.95
C LEU A 148 5.93 -14.13 10.66
N LEU A 149 7.04 -13.46 10.36
CA LEU A 149 7.90 -13.84 9.23
C LEU A 149 8.51 -15.23 9.40
N ALA A 150 8.86 -15.63 10.63
CA ALA A 150 9.32 -16.99 10.89
C ALA A 150 8.22 -18.03 10.63
N ILE A 151 6.97 -17.74 11.02
CA ILE A 151 5.82 -18.60 10.68
C ILE A 151 5.66 -18.70 9.16
N TYR A 152 5.73 -17.58 8.44
CA TYR A 152 5.69 -17.56 6.97
C TYR A 152 6.76 -18.46 6.36
N VAL A 153 8.03 -18.30 6.77
CA VAL A 153 9.15 -19.10 6.25
C VAL A 153 8.97 -20.58 6.55
N VAL A 154 8.55 -20.94 7.77
CA VAL A 154 8.30 -22.34 8.14
C VAL A 154 7.20 -22.93 7.27
N PHE A 155 6.08 -22.23 7.09
CA PHE A 155 4.97 -22.72 6.28
C PHE A 155 5.35 -22.83 4.81
N CYS A 156 6.06 -21.85 4.25
CA CYS A 156 6.57 -21.95 2.88
C CYS A 156 7.55 -23.12 2.73
N GLY A 157 8.43 -23.35 3.71
CA GLY A 157 9.34 -24.50 3.71
C GLY A 157 8.60 -25.83 3.72
N LEU A 158 7.56 -25.96 4.56
CA LEU A 158 6.73 -27.17 4.62
C LEU A 158 6.00 -27.45 3.31
N THR A 159 5.56 -26.41 2.58
CA THR A 159 4.88 -26.59 1.28
C THR A 159 5.83 -26.73 0.09
N SER A 160 7.10 -26.35 0.23
CA SER A 160 8.06 -26.31 -0.90
C SER A 160 9.13 -27.42 -0.87
N LEU A 161 9.34 -28.09 0.27
CA LEU A 161 10.38 -29.12 0.44
C LEU A 161 9.87 -30.56 0.25
N ASP A 162 8.77 -30.76 -0.48
CA ASP A 162 8.09 -32.06 -0.64
C ASP A 162 7.81 -32.79 0.69
N LEU A 163 7.64 -32.02 1.78
CA LEU A 163 7.31 -32.57 3.10
C LEU A 163 5.81 -32.84 3.27
N LEU A 164 4.98 -32.18 2.46
CA LEU A 164 3.53 -32.29 2.46
C LEU A 164 3.03 -32.49 1.04
N HIS A 165 2.04 -33.37 0.87
CA HIS A 165 1.38 -33.64 -0.40
C HIS A 165 -0.15 -33.70 -0.19
N GLY A 166 -0.89 -33.64 -1.29
CA GLY A 166 -2.33 -33.74 -1.33
C GLY A 166 -3.04 -32.64 -0.52
N LEU A 167 -4.13 -33.03 0.14
CA LEU A 167 -4.98 -32.12 0.92
C LEU A 167 -4.23 -31.35 2.02
N PRO A 168 -3.29 -31.93 2.79
CA PRO A 168 -2.48 -31.18 3.74
C PRO A 168 -1.68 -30.02 3.13
N ARG A 169 -1.02 -30.23 1.98
CA ARG A 169 -0.28 -29.16 1.28
C ARG A 169 -1.25 -28.09 0.77
N LEU A 170 -2.34 -28.50 0.14
CA LEU A 170 -3.36 -27.58 -0.36
C LEU A 170 -4.00 -26.73 0.76
N ALA A 171 -4.32 -27.33 1.90
CA ALA A 171 -4.88 -26.63 3.06
C ALA A 171 -3.88 -25.61 3.65
N LEU A 172 -2.61 -26.00 3.81
CA LEU A 172 -1.57 -25.09 4.29
C LEU A 172 -1.31 -23.95 3.31
N TRP A 173 -1.32 -24.24 2.01
CA TRP A 173 -1.18 -23.23 0.96
C TRP A 173 -2.36 -22.25 0.92
N SER A 174 -3.57 -22.75 1.13
CA SER A 174 -4.77 -21.92 1.23
C SER A 174 -4.68 -20.97 2.42
N PHE A 175 -4.22 -21.46 3.57
CA PHE A 175 -3.93 -20.62 4.72
C PHE A 175 -2.85 -19.59 4.42
N LEU A 176 -1.74 -19.98 3.79
CA LEU A 176 -0.64 -19.08 3.40
C LEU A 176 -1.12 -17.95 2.48
N SER A 177 -1.95 -18.28 1.48
CA SER A 177 -2.50 -17.32 0.51
C SER A 177 -3.33 -16.22 1.18
N VAL A 178 -4.05 -16.55 2.26
CA VAL A 178 -4.74 -15.54 3.09
C VAL A 178 -3.80 -14.88 4.10
N TYR A 179 -2.87 -15.62 4.68
CA TYR A 179 -1.98 -15.13 5.73
C TYR A 179 -1.09 -13.97 5.24
N THR A 180 -0.53 -14.08 4.03
CA THR A 180 0.46 -13.14 3.50
C THR A 180 -0.07 -11.70 3.34
N PRO A 181 -1.26 -11.43 2.77
CA PRO A 181 -1.79 -10.07 2.73
C PRO A 181 -2.16 -9.52 4.11
N TYR A 182 -2.34 -10.36 5.13
CA TYR A 182 -2.80 -9.93 6.46
C TYR A 182 -1.68 -9.78 7.51
N ILE A 183 -0.46 -10.27 7.23
CA ILE A 183 0.65 -10.33 8.19
C ILE A 183 0.94 -8.98 8.85
N TRP A 184 0.90 -7.89 8.09
CA TRP A 184 1.23 -6.54 8.56
C TRP A 184 0.13 -5.94 9.44
N PHE A 185 -1.14 -6.27 9.15
CA PHE A 185 -2.27 -5.88 9.99
C PHE A 185 -2.20 -6.58 11.35
N LEU A 186 -1.89 -7.87 11.35
CA LEU A 186 -1.69 -8.65 12.57
C LEU A 186 -0.49 -8.14 13.38
N ALA A 187 0.61 -7.75 12.72
CA ALA A 187 1.75 -7.14 13.40
C ALA A 187 1.37 -5.86 14.16
N TYR A 188 0.56 -4.98 13.56
CA TYR A 188 0.04 -3.79 14.23
C TYR A 188 -0.87 -4.15 15.41
N ALA A 189 -1.80 -5.09 15.25
CA ALA A 189 -2.70 -5.49 16.33
C ALA A 189 -1.97 -6.16 17.51
N LEU A 190 -0.95 -6.98 17.24
CA LEU A 190 -0.07 -7.57 18.26
C LEU A 190 0.72 -6.48 19.00
N GLY A 191 1.22 -5.48 18.29
CA GLY A 191 1.87 -4.31 18.88
C GLY A 191 0.93 -3.52 19.81
N ASP A 192 -0.32 -3.31 19.39
CA ASP A 192 -1.34 -2.58 20.17
C ASP A 192 -1.75 -3.31 21.46
N GLN A 193 -1.50 -4.62 21.59
CA GLN A 193 -1.78 -5.35 22.84
C GLN A 193 -0.98 -4.83 24.04
N ARG A 194 0.09 -4.06 23.80
CA ARG A 194 0.89 -3.42 24.87
C ARG A 194 0.38 -2.03 25.25
N ALA A 195 -0.56 -1.45 24.51
CA ALA A 195 -1.11 -0.13 24.79
C ALA A 195 -2.00 -0.17 26.06
N ARG A 196 -1.96 0.90 26.86
CA ARG A 196 -2.80 1.04 28.05
C ARG A 196 -4.28 1.12 27.70
N ASP A 197 -4.60 1.79 26.59
CA ASP A 197 -5.94 2.05 26.07
C ASP A 197 -6.26 1.14 24.88
N ARG A 198 -5.90 -0.14 24.97
CA ARG A 198 -6.09 -1.15 23.92
C ARG A 198 -7.54 -1.19 23.41
N SER A 199 -7.72 -1.28 22.09
CA SER A 199 -9.05 -1.47 21.51
C SER A 199 -9.61 -2.88 21.77
N PRO A 200 -10.94 -3.04 21.87
CA PRO A 200 -11.60 -4.34 21.95
C PRO A 200 -11.27 -5.26 20.77
N ASP A 201 -11.35 -6.57 20.98
CA ASP A 201 -10.89 -7.59 20.03
C ASP A 201 -11.65 -7.49 18.68
N THR A 202 -12.95 -7.24 18.72
CA THR A 202 -13.79 -7.02 17.53
C THR A 202 -13.31 -5.82 16.71
N PHE A 203 -12.95 -4.73 17.37
CA PHE A 203 -12.39 -3.56 16.71
C PHE A 203 -11.03 -3.87 16.11
N GLN A 204 -10.15 -4.58 16.82
CA GLN A 204 -8.83 -5.00 16.30
C GLN A 204 -8.98 -5.82 15.02
N LEU A 205 -9.77 -6.89 15.08
CA LEU A 205 -9.99 -7.78 13.94
C LEU A 205 -10.68 -7.07 12.77
N GLY A 206 -11.54 -6.09 13.05
CA GLY A 206 -12.17 -5.26 12.01
C GLY A 206 -11.22 -4.27 11.33
N THR A 207 -10.01 -4.06 11.88
CA THR A 207 -8.96 -3.26 11.21
C THR A 207 -8.12 -4.04 10.21
N PHE A 208 -8.35 -5.35 10.05
CA PHE A 208 -7.63 -6.18 9.11
C PHE A 208 -8.27 -6.07 7.73
N HIS A 209 -7.58 -5.48 6.76
CA HIS A 209 -8.18 -5.13 5.45
C HIS A 209 -9.52 -4.44 5.62
N PRO A 210 -9.57 -3.28 6.31
CA PRO A 210 -10.84 -2.66 6.65
C PRO A 210 -11.65 -2.39 5.38
N PHE A 211 -12.98 -2.41 5.44
CA PHE A 211 -13.85 -2.34 4.25
C PHE A 211 -13.63 -1.14 3.31
N TRP A 212 -12.89 -0.11 3.72
CA TRP A 212 -12.47 1.02 2.87
C TRP A 212 -11.08 0.86 2.23
N GLY A 213 -10.32 -0.18 2.58
CA GLY A 213 -8.91 -0.39 2.22
C GLY A 213 -8.68 -1.19 0.94
N GLY A 214 -9.75 -1.73 0.33
CA GLY A 214 -9.67 -2.58 -0.86
C GLY A 214 -8.77 -3.81 -0.66
N PRO A 215 -8.27 -4.42 -1.75
CA PRO A 215 -7.42 -5.63 -1.68
C PRO A 215 -5.96 -5.36 -1.27
N SER A 216 -5.65 -4.17 -0.72
CA SER A 216 -4.25 -3.78 -0.50
C SER A 216 -3.65 -4.38 0.77
N SER A 217 -2.52 -5.09 0.66
CA SER A 217 -1.74 -5.57 1.81
C SER A 217 -1.09 -4.44 2.64
N ILE A 218 -1.23 -3.18 2.22
CA ILE A 218 -0.76 -2.00 2.97
C ILE A 218 -1.84 -1.61 3.98
N PRO A 219 -1.53 -1.54 5.29
CA PRO A 219 -2.48 -1.11 6.31
C PRO A 219 -2.83 0.38 6.23
N PHE A 220 -3.78 0.76 5.37
CA PHE A 220 -4.31 2.12 5.28
C PHE A 220 -5.10 2.49 6.54
N GLY A 221 -4.45 3.25 7.42
CA GLY A 221 -4.91 3.51 8.79
C GLY A 221 -4.06 2.83 9.88
N LYS A 222 -2.97 2.16 9.50
CA LYS A 222 -2.03 1.40 10.34
C LYS A 222 -2.72 0.26 11.12
N GLY A 223 -3.33 0.60 12.24
CA GLY A 223 -4.01 -0.33 13.13
C GLY A 223 -4.85 0.41 14.17
N ALA A 224 -5.52 -0.34 15.04
CA ALA A 224 -6.55 0.19 15.93
C ALA A 224 -6.11 1.38 16.79
N GLY A 225 -4.89 1.34 17.33
CA GLY A 225 -4.35 2.44 18.14
C GLY A 225 -4.20 3.76 17.38
N PHE A 226 -3.88 3.71 16.09
CA PHE A 226 -3.79 4.91 15.24
C PHE A 226 -5.18 5.42 14.83
N LEU A 227 -6.09 4.51 14.48
CA LEU A 227 -7.48 4.85 14.15
C LEU A 227 -8.20 5.54 15.32
N ARG A 228 -8.04 5.03 16.55
CA ARG A 228 -8.62 5.65 17.76
C ARG A 228 -8.16 7.09 17.96
N LYS A 229 -6.88 7.38 17.72
CA LYS A 229 -6.30 8.73 17.86
C LYS A 229 -6.77 9.70 16.78
N THR A 230 -7.15 9.19 15.62
CA THR A 230 -7.55 9.99 14.46
C THR A 230 -9.07 10.13 14.32
N LEU A 231 -9.86 9.38 15.09
CA LEU A 231 -11.32 9.48 15.07
C LEU A 231 -11.79 10.90 15.44
N SER A 232 -12.71 11.44 14.66
CA SER A 232 -13.36 12.74 14.93
C SER A 232 -14.12 12.69 16.25
N LYS A 233 -13.99 13.76 17.05
CA LYS A 233 -14.54 13.81 18.41
C LYS A 233 -15.81 14.66 18.54
N THR A 234 -16.02 15.58 17.59
CA THR A 234 -17.17 16.49 17.59
C THR A 234 -17.95 16.36 16.27
N PRO A 235 -19.24 16.72 16.25
CA PRO A 235 -20.03 16.75 15.02
C PRO A 235 -19.43 17.67 13.93
N ALA A 236 -18.84 18.79 14.33
CA ALA A 236 -18.17 19.72 13.42
C ALA A 236 -16.89 19.10 12.85
N ASP A 237 -16.05 18.47 13.67
CA ASP A 237 -14.86 17.73 13.19
C ASP A 237 -15.26 16.62 12.22
N LEU A 238 -16.33 15.88 12.53
CA LEU A 238 -16.83 14.82 11.66
C LEU A 238 -17.26 15.39 10.30
N ALA A 239 -18.05 16.46 10.29
CA ALA A 239 -18.50 17.11 9.05
C ALA A 239 -17.32 17.59 8.19
N VAL A 240 -16.33 18.27 8.79
CA VAL A 240 -15.10 18.68 8.10
C VAL A 240 -14.37 17.47 7.53
N THR A 241 -14.28 16.38 8.31
CA THR A 241 -13.60 15.16 7.91
C THR A 241 -14.30 14.47 6.74
N GLN A 242 -15.63 14.37 6.76
CA GLN A 242 -16.41 13.78 5.68
C GLN A 242 -16.37 14.62 4.41
N ILE A 243 -16.46 15.96 4.51
CA ILE A 243 -16.26 16.86 3.36
C ILE A 243 -14.87 16.65 2.76
N LYS A 244 -13.83 16.58 3.60
CA LYS A 244 -12.46 16.26 3.17
C LYS A 244 -12.33 14.85 2.59
N GLY A 245 -13.17 13.90 3.01
CA GLY A 245 -13.27 12.55 2.46
C GLY A 245 -13.81 12.59 1.03
N VAL A 246 -14.98 13.20 0.84
CA VAL A 246 -15.59 13.40 -0.50
C VAL A 246 -14.65 14.13 -1.45
N LYS A 247 -13.95 15.18 -0.99
CA LYS A 247 -12.93 15.86 -1.79
C LYS A 247 -11.83 14.92 -2.28
N LEU A 248 -11.36 13.99 -1.43
CA LEU A 248 -10.34 13.02 -1.85
C LEU A 248 -10.91 11.98 -2.81
N LEU A 249 -12.16 11.54 -2.64
CA LEU A 249 -12.82 10.61 -3.56
C LEU A 249 -12.98 11.23 -4.96
N LEU A 250 -13.42 12.49 -5.03
CA LEU A 250 -13.50 13.22 -6.30
C LEU A 250 -12.11 13.45 -6.92
N TRP A 251 -11.11 13.77 -6.10
CA TRP A 251 -9.73 13.90 -6.57
C TRP A 251 -9.15 12.57 -7.07
N SER A 252 -9.49 11.46 -6.42
CA SER A 252 -9.15 10.11 -6.87
C SER A 252 -9.68 9.86 -8.28
N ASN A 253 -10.95 10.19 -8.53
CA ASN A 253 -11.58 10.06 -9.84
C ASN A 253 -10.89 10.92 -10.91
N LEU A 254 -10.52 12.15 -10.58
CA LEU A 254 -9.78 13.01 -11.50
C LEU A 254 -8.43 12.40 -11.88
N LEU A 255 -7.69 11.85 -10.91
CA LEU A 255 -6.42 11.18 -11.16
C LEU A 255 -6.59 9.89 -11.99
N LEU A 256 -7.68 9.14 -11.77
CA LEU A 256 -8.04 7.98 -12.59
C LEU A 256 -8.34 8.41 -14.03
N GLY A 257 -9.18 9.43 -14.23
CA GLY A 257 -9.49 9.98 -15.55
C GLY A 257 -8.24 10.47 -16.26
N LEU A 258 -7.33 11.15 -15.55
CA LEU A 258 -6.02 11.54 -16.09
C LEU A 258 -5.20 10.33 -16.52
N LYS A 259 -5.15 9.26 -15.71
CA LYS A 259 -4.48 8.02 -16.10
C LYS A 259 -5.08 7.44 -17.37
N VAL A 260 -6.42 7.36 -17.47
CA VAL A 260 -7.11 6.81 -18.65
C VAL A 260 -6.76 7.61 -19.91
N VAL A 261 -6.85 8.94 -19.84
CA VAL A 261 -6.51 9.83 -20.97
C VAL A 261 -5.04 9.68 -21.36
N LEU A 262 -4.13 9.62 -20.38
CA LEU A 262 -2.71 9.44 -20.67
C LEU A 262 -2.40 8.03 -21.18
N THR A 263 -3.10 6.98 -20.73
CA THR A 263 -2.99 5.64 -21.30
C THR A 263 -3.39 5.65 -22.76
N TRP A 264 -4.56 6.19 -23.09
CA TRP A 264 -5.01 6.33 -24.47
C TRP A 264 -3.99 7.10 -25.32
N LEU A 265 -3.50 8.24 -24.83
CA LEU A 265 -2.52 9.06 -25.55
C LEU A 265 -1.17 8.32 -25.74
N CYS A 266 -0.61 7.77 -24.67
CA CYS A 266 0.72 7.17 -24.69
C CYS A 266 0.73 5.81 -25.40
N GLU A 267 -0.22 4.93 -25.09
CA GLU A 267 -0.23 3.54 -25.57
C GLU A 267 -0.91 3.42 -26.94
N GLU A 268 -2.03 4.11 -27.18
CA GLU A 268 -2.77 3.95 -28.44
C GLU A 268 -2.37 4.99 -29.51
N GLN A 269 -2.18 6.26 -29.13
CA GLN A 269 -1.86 7.31 -30.12
C GLN A 269 -0.36 7.41 -30.40
N LEU A 270 0.47 7.35 -29.36
CA LEU A 270 1.93 7.47 -29.48
C LEU A 270 2.65 6.12 -29.60
N ASN A 271 1.93 4.99 -29.46
CA ASN A 271 2.46 3.64 -29.53
C ASN A 271 3.69 3.42 -28.63
N ILE A 272 3.70 4.02 -27.44
CA ILE A 272 4.76 3.84 -26.45
C ILE A 272 4.69 2.39 -25.94
N PRO A 273 5.73 1.57 -26.14
CA PRO A 273 5.72 0.17 -25.73
C PRO A 273 5.75 0.04 -24.20
N SER A 274 5.37 -1.13 -23.70
CA SER A 274 5.67 -1.49 -22.30
C SER A 274 7.20 -1.57 -22.10
N VAL A 275 7.65 -1.42 -20.85
CA VAL A 275 9.07 -1.57 -20.53
C VAL A 275 9.55 -2.98 -20.82
N GLU A 276 8.73 -3.99 -20.52
CA GLU A 276 8.99 -5.40 -20.83
C GLU A 276 9.19 -5.63 -22.33
N LEU A 277 8.28 -5.13 -23.17
CA LEU A 277 8.42 -5.23 -24.62
C LEU A 277 9.67 -4.50 -25.13
N ALA A 278 9.99 -3.34 -24.54
CA ALA A 278 11.17 -2.58 -24.91
C ALA A 278 12.48 -3.30 -24.53
N VAL A 279 12.52 -3.96 -23.37
CA VAL A 279 13.65 -4.79 -22.94
C VAL A 279 13.77 -6.03 -23.84
N GLY A 280 12.68 -6.76 -24.08
CA GLY A 280 12.67 -7.93 -24.97
C GLY A 280 13.18 -7.60 -26.37
N ALA A 281 12.63 -6.56 -27.00
CA ALA A 281 13.08 -6.12 -28.33
C ALA A 281 14.56 -5.73 -28.37
N TYR A 282 15.08 -5.11 -27.31
CA TYR A 282 16.50 -4.80 -27.19
C TYR A 282 17.36 -6.07 -27.14
N LEU A 283 16.97 -7.05 -26.33
CA LEU A 283 17.69 -8.32 -26.18
C LEU A 283 17.67 -9.15 -27.47
N ASP A 284 16.59 -9.06 -28.26
CA ASP A 284 16.46 -9.70 -29.56
C ASP A 284 17.23 -8.99 -30.69
N GLY A 285 17.99 -7.93 -30.36
CA GLY A 285 18.73 -7.14 -31.35
C GLY A 285 17.85 -6.24 -32.22
N GLN A 286 16.57 -6.06 -31.85
CA GLN A 286 15.57 -5.23 -32.53
C GLN A 286 15.15 -4.04 -31.65
N GLY A 287 16.10 -3.48 -30.91
CA GLY A 287 15.85 -2.43 -29.94
C GLY A 287 15.15 -1.21 -30.55
N PHE A 288 14.16 -0.69 -29.82
CA PHE A 288 13.51 0.56 -30.19
C PHE A 288 14.49 1.74 -30.16
N PRO A 289 14.21 2.84 -30.89
CA PRO A 289 14.97 4.07 -30.77
C PRO A 289 15.08 4.55 -29.32
N ILE A 290 16.23 5.08 -28.92
CA ILE A 290 16.52 5.53 -27.54
C ILE A 290 15.41 6.43 -26.96
N ALA A 291 14.89 7.36 -27.76
CA ALA A 291 13.80 8.24 -27.33
C ALA A 291 12.52 7.48 -26.96
N LEU A 292 12.21 6.40 -27.68
CA LEU A 292 11.04 5.56 -27.39
C LEU A 292 11.28 4.68 -26.16
N GLY A 293 12.52 4.18 -25.96
CA GLY A 293 12.92 3.49 -24.73
C GLY A 293 12.80 4.37 -23.48
N TRP A 294 13.26 5.62 -23.55
CA TRP A 294 13.04 6.61 -22.46
C TRP A 294 11.56 6.90 -22.24
N SER A 295 10.78 7.01 -23.32
CA SER A 295 9.33 7.25 -23.23
C SER A 295 8.61 6.09 -22.53
N ALA A 296 9.00 4.84 -22.80
CA ALA A 296 8.47 3.66 -22.12
C ALA A 296 8.74 3.69 -20.60
N LEU A 297 9.98 4.03 -20.18
CA LEU A 297 10.32 4.15 -18.75
C LEU A 297 9.57 5.30 -18.07
N LEU A 298 9.56 6.48 -18.69
CA LEU A 298 8.87 7.66 -18.16
C LEU A 298 7.38 7.39 -17.98
N TRP A 299 6.76 6.82 -19.00
CA TRP A 299 5.33 6.50 -18.98
C TRP A 299 5.01 5.42 -17.95
N SER A 300 5.76 4.30 -17.93
CA SER A 300 5.56 3.23 -16.94
C SER A 300 5.67 3.75 -15.50
N THR A 301 6.66 4.60 -15.23
CA THR A 301 6.83 5.25 -13.92
C THR A 301 5.65 6.16 -13.59
N ALA A 302 5.21 7.01 -14.53
CA ALA A 302 4.07 7.90 -14.34
C ALA A 302 2.76 7.14 -14.09
N LYS A 303 2.50 6.08 -14.88
CA LYS A 303 1.35 5.18 -14.76
C LYS A 303 1.32 4.52 -13.38
N PHE A 304 2.47 4.04 -12.88
CA PHE A 304 2.61 3.47 -11.54
C PHE A 304 2.32 4.50 -10.43
N CYS A 305 2.88 5.70 -10.54
CA CYS A 305 2.66 6.76 -9.55
C CYS A 305 1.21 7.25 -9.53
N LEU A 306 0.56 7.38 -10.69
CA LEU A 306 -0.87 7.70 -10.78
C LEU A 306 -1.72 6.60 -10.13
N ARG A 307 -1.42 5.32 -10.43
CA ARG A 307 -2.08 4.15 -9.82
C ARG A 307 -2.02 4.20 -8.31
N THR A 308 -0.82 4.37 -7.77
CA THR A 308 -0.59 4.46 -6.32
C THR A 308 -1.32 5.66 -5.71
N ALA A 309 -1.31 6.80 -6.41
CA ALA A 309 -1.95 8.02 -5.92
C ALA A 309 -3.48 7.87 -5.85
N TYR A 310 -4.17 7.48 -6.92
CA TYR A 310 -5.64 7.43 -6.87
C TYR A 310 -6.13 6.36 -5.89
N TRP A 311 -5.57 5.15 -5.88
CA TRP A 311 -5.98 4.11 -4.91
C TRP A 311 -5.80 4.58 -3.47
N GLY A 312 -4.65 5.19 -3.15
CA GLY A 312 -4.43 5.76 -1.84
C GLY A 312 -5.39 6.89 -1.47
N HIS A 313 -5.90 7.66 -2.44
CA HIS A 313 -6.91 8.69 -2.19
C HIS A 313 -8.31 8.11 -2.02
N LEU A 314 -8.67 7.07 -2.78
CA LEU A 314 -9.91 6.31 -2.62
C LEU A 314 -10.02 5.76 -1.19
N PHE A 315 -9.01 5.03 -0.73
CA PHE A 315 -9.04 4.38 0.58
C PHE A 315 -9.11 5.38 1.74
N ILE A 316 -8.34 6.47 1.66
CA ILE A 316 -8.37 7.53 2.67
C ILE A 316 -9.65 8.37 2.60
N GLY A 317 -10.23 8.53 1.40
CA GLY A 317 -11.56 9.10 1.22
C GLY A 317 -12.62 8.29 1.97
N GLY A 318 -12.65 6.97 1.78
CA GLY A 318 -13.55 6.05 2.47
C GLY A 318 -13.37 6.07 4.00
N ALA A 319 -12.13 6.00 4.49
CA ALA A 319 -11.84 6.09 5.93
C ALA A 319 -12.30 7.42 6.55
N ARG A 320 -12.20 8.52 5.81
CA ARG A 320 -12.68 9.84 6.26
C ARG A 320 -14.19 9.94 6.31
N LEU A 321 -14.92 9.19 5.47
CA LEU A 321 -16.37 9.07 5.59
C LEU A 321 -16.77 8.40 6.91
N ALA A 322 -15.96 7.45 7.38
CA ALA A 322 -16.09 6.82 8.71
C ALA A 322 -15.64 7.73 9.87
N GLY A 323 -15.19 8.96 9.57
CA GLY A 323 -14.80 9.96 10.57
C GLY A 323 -13.34 9.87 11.02
N PHE A 324 -12.51 9.03 10.41
CA PHE A 324 -11.07 9.00 10.71
C PHE A 324 -10.34 10.12 9.98
N ARG A 325 -9.67 11.00 10.72
CA ARG A 325 -8.88 12.15 10.21
C ARG A 325 -7.52 11.73 9.68
N LEU A 326 -7.52 10.73 8.81
CA LEU A 326 -6.32 10.12 8.26
C LEU A 326 -5.56 11.08 7.34
N PRO A 327 -4.21 11.14 7.42
CA PRO A 327 -3.37 11.80 6.42
C PRO A 327 -3.58 11.23 5.00
N ARG A 328 -3.31 12.04 3.98
CA ARG A 328 -3.35 11.56 2.58
C ARG A 328 -2.25 10.54 2.34
N ALA A 329 -2.54 9.55 1.49
CA ALA A 329 -1.55 8.56 1.07
C ALA A 329 -0.41 9.18 0.24
N THR A 330 -0.72 10.15 -0.65
CA THR A 330 0.27 10.82 -1.49
C THR A 330 0.03 12.32 -1.49
N TRP A 331 1.09 13.12 -1.43
CA TRP A 331 1.00 14.57 -1.41
C TRP A 331 2.12 15.26 -2.19
N ARG A 332 1.79 15.75 -3.39
CA ARG A 332 2.70 16.54 -4.26
C ARG A 332 4.09 15.92 -4.40
N PRO A 333 4.19 14.64 -4.82
CA PRO A 333 5.48 13.95 -4.92
C PRO A 333 6.41 14.59 -5.95
N LEU A 334 5.87 15.13 -7.05
CA LEU A 334 6.65 15.81 -8.10
C LEU A 334 7.24 17.17 -7.65
N GLU A 335 6.75 17.73 -6.54
CA GLU A 335 7.33 18.95 -5.95
C GLU A 335 8.45 18.64 -4.95
N ALA A 336 8.84 17.37 -4.79
CA ALA A 336 9.92 16.99 -3.89
C ALA A 336 11.27 17.51 -4.39
N GLN A 337 12.03 18.14 -3.50
CA GLN A 337 13.34 18.69 -3.82
C GLN A 337 14.50 17.74 -3.46
N THR A 338 14.21 16.66 -2.74
CA THR A 338 15.18 15.63 -2.35
C THR A 338 14.52 14.25 -2.38
N LEU A 339 15.32 13.18 -2.45
CA LEU A 339 14.81 11.80 -2.41
C LEU A 339 14.09 11.49 -1.10
N ILE A 340 14.58 12.00 0.04
CA ILE A 340 13.90 11.81 1.32
C ILE A 340 12.57 12.57 1.38
N GLU A 341 12.48 13.75 0.75
CA GLU A 341 11.21 14.46 0.65
C GLU A 341 10.22 13.70 -0.24
N TYR A 342 10.68 13.15 -1.37
CA TYR A 342 9.87 12.30 -2.24
C TYR A 342 9.33 11.08 -1.47
N PHE A 343 10.20 10.34 -0.78
CA PHE A 343 9.83 9.18 0.03
C PHE A 343 8.83 9.53 1.15
N ASN A 344 8.90 10.74 1.71
CA ASN A 344 7.92 11.20 2.71
C ASN A 344 6.58 11.63 2.11
N ARG A 345 6.54 11.95 0.81
CA ARG A 345 5.37 12.45 0.09
C ARG A 345 4.65 11.38 -0.74
N PHE A 346 5.32 10.28 -1.07
CA PHE A 346 4.81 9.20 -1.90
C PHE A 346 4.52 7.95 -1.04
N SER A 347 3.29 7.42 -1.12
CA SER A 347 2.88 6.20 -0.40
C SER A 347 3.12 6.23 1.12
N TYR A 348 2.54 7.23 1.79
CA TYR A 348 2.66 7.50 3.23
C TYR A 348 2.46 6.25 4.09
N TYR A 349 1.41 5.46 3.87
CA TYR A 349 1.09 4.31 4.73
C TYR A 349 2.08 3.16 4.58
N PHE A 350 2.57 2.93 3.37
CA PHE A 350 3.64 1.95 3.15
C PHE A 350 4.93 2.41 3.83
N LYS A 351 5.31 3.67 3.62
CA LYS A 351 6.45 4.28 4.29
C LYS A 351 6.34 4.19 5.81
N GLU A 352 5.18 4.46 6.39
CA GLU A 352 4.97 4.36 7.84
C GLU A 352 5.06 2.93 8.36
N LEU A 353 4.60 1.93 7.61
CA LEU A 353 4.82 0.51 7.93
C LEU A 353 6.32 0.22 8.02
N LEU A 354 7.10 0.66 7.03
CA LEU A 354 8.56 0.49 7.02
C LEU A 354 9.21 1.22 8.21
N VAL A 355 8.72 2.42 8.54
CA VAL A 355 9.23 3.19 9.68
C VAL A 355 8.95 2.49 11.01
N ASP A 356 7.70 2.07 11.23
CA ASP A 356 7.26 1.48 12.49
C ASP A 356 7.94 0.13 12.76
N PHE A 357 8.10 -0.70 11.73
CA PHE A 357 8.60 -2.07 11.89
C PHE A 357 10.07 -2.27 11.60
N PHE A 358 10.72 -1.40 10.83
CA PHE A 358 12.12 -1.57 10.44
C PHE A 358 13.00 -0.38 10.88
N PHE A 359 12.59 0.86 10.58
CA PHE A 359 13.39 2.04 10.93
C PHE A 359 13.53 2.20 12.44
N VAL A 360 12.41 2.36 13.16
CA VAL A 360 12.39 2.67 14.60
C VAL A 360 13.07 1.58 15.41
N PRO A 361 12.78 0.28 15.21
CA PRO A 361 13.47 -0.81 15.92
C PRO A 361 14.98 -0.86 15.68
N THR A 362 15.45 -0.44 14.50
CA THR A 362 16.88 -0.39 14.14
C THR A 362 17.56 0.84 14.73
N PHE A 363 16.95 2.01 14.55
CA PHE A 363 17.47 3.30 15.01
C PHE A 363 17.78 3.29 16.51
N PHE A 364 16.90 2.71 17.33
CA PHE A 364 17.13 2.66 18.78
C PHE A 364 18.14 1.59 19.23
N ARG A 365 18.60 0.69 18.35
CA ARG A 365 19.48 -0.43 18.73
C ARG A 365 20.89 -0.31 18.19
N VAL A 366 21.08 0.14 16.94
CA VAL A 366 22.36 0.04 16.24
C VAL A 366 23.03 1.41 16.13
N PHE A 367 24.36 1.44 16.07
CA PHE A 367 25.19 2.64 15.83
C PHE A 367 24.88 3.86 16.72
N ARG A 368 24.48 3.65 17.99
CA ARG A 368 24.07 4.73 18.91
C ARG A 368 25.10 5.86 19.06
N LYS A 369 26.39 5.55 18.95
CA LYS A 369 27.51 6.50 19.05
C LYS A 369 27.81 7.26 17.74
N HIS A 370 27.19 6.87 16.61
CA HIS A 370 27.43 7.45 15.29
C HIS A 370 26.11 7.92 14.66
N PRO A 371 25.62 9.12 14.99
CA PRO A 371 24.27 9.57 14.61
C PRO A 371 23.97 9.51 13.11
N ARG A 372 24.94 9.87 12.26
CA ARG A 372 24.81 9.82 10.79
C ARG A 372 24.70 8.39 10.28
N LEU A 373 25.59 7.50 10.73
CA LEU A 373 25.57 6.08 10.37
C LEU A 373 24.30 5.39 10.87
N ARG A 374 23.87 5.70 12.10
CA ARG A 374 22.60 5.21 12.67
C ARG A 374 21.40 5.58 11.81
N MET A 375 21.34 6.83 11.37
CA MET A 375 20.25 7.33 10.55
C MET A 375 20.27 6.74 9.15
N PHE A 376 21.44 6.67 8.51
CA PHE A 376 21.62 5.98 7.23
C PHE A 376 21.18 4.52 7.32
N PHE A 377 21.70 3.78 8.31
CA PHE A 377 21.43 2.36 8.44
C PHE A 377 19.98 2.05 8.82
N ALA A 378 19.35 2.86 9.69
CA ALA A 378 17.92 2.70 9.98
C ALA A 378 17.05 2.98 8.75
N THR A 379 17.44 3.97 7.92
CA THR A 379 16.78 4.23 6.63
C THR A 379 16.98 3.06 5.68
N PHE A 380 18.18 2.49 5.64
CA PHE A 380 18.50 1.33 4.82
C PHE A 380 17.68 0.09 5.21
N MET A 381 17.56 -0.20 6.51
CA MET A 381 16.73 -1.30 6.99
C MET A 381 15.26 -1.13 6.63
N ALA A 382 14.76 0.11 6.56
CA ALA A 382 13.37 0.38 6.18
C ALA A 382 13.15 0.33 4.67
N ALA A 383 13.83 1.18 3.91
CA ALA A 383 13.63 1.33 2.46
C ALA A 383 14.29 0.20 1.63
N GLY A 384 15.25 -0.52 2.21
CA GLY A 384 15.93 -1.65 1.58
C GLY A 384 15.35 -2.98 2.06
N VAL A 385 15.69 -3.38 3.29
CA VAL A 385 15.32 -4.72 3.82
C VAL A 385 13.81 -4.86 4.02
N GLY A 386 13.17 -3.91 4.68
CA GLY A 386 11.72 -3.98 4.92
C GLY A 386 10.91 -3.92 3.63
N ASN A 387 11.35 -3.12 2.67
CA ASN A 387 10.75 -3.04 1.34
C ASN A 387 10.86 -4.37 0.58
N ALA A 388 12.07 -4.96 0.51
CA ALA A 388 12.29 -6.26 -0.11
C ALA A 388 11.44 -7.36 0.53
N ILE A 389 11.40 -7.44 1.87
CA ILE A 389 10.59 -8.43 2.59
C ILE A 389 9.10 -8.24 2.31
N PHE A 390 8.61 -7.00 2.32
CA PHE A 390 7.20 -6.73 2.05
C PHE A 390 6.77 -7.25 0.67
N HIS A 391 7.54 -6.91 -0.37
CA HIS A 391 7.21 -7.31 -1.74
C HIS A 391 7.38 -8.81 -1.97
N PHE A 392 8.42 -9.43 -1.39
CA PHE A 392 8.62 -10.87 -1.48
C PHE A 392 7.51 -11.68 -0.80
N VAL A 393 7.11 -11.29 0.42
CA VAL A 393 6.03 -11.98 1.16
C VAL A 393 4.68 -11.83 0.47
N ARG A 394 4.46 -10.71 -0.23
CA ARG A 394 3.22 -10.46 -0.97
C ARG A 394 3.07 -11.40 -2.18
N GLU A 395 4.17 -11.78 -2.81
CA GLU A 395 4.23 -12.59 -4.05
C GLU A 395 4.45 -14.08 -3.72
N VAL A 396 3.65 -14.61 -2.80
CA VAL A 396 3.75 -16.01 -2.34
C VAL A 396 3.42 -17.01 -3.45
N ASP A 397 2.64 -16.59 -4.45
CA ASP A 397 2.28 -17.37 -5.63
C ASP A 397 3.50 -17.82 -6.45
N LEU A 398 4.53 -16.97 -6.56
CA LEU A 398 5.78 -17.29 -7.25
C LEU A 398 6.44 -18.55 -6.66
N LEU A 399 6.33 -18.75 -5.35
CA LEU A 399 6.88 -19.94 -4.69
C LEU A 399 6.18 -21.23 -5.15
N ALA A 400 4.87 -21.20 -5.44
CA ALA A 400 4.17 -22.38 -5.95
C ALA A 400 4.40 -22.60 -7.44
N THR A 401 4.56 -21.54 -8.24
CA THR A 401 4.70 -21.66 -9.69
C THR A 401 6.13 -21.94 -10.13
N MET A 402 7.11 -21.32 -9.49
CA MET A 402 8.53 -21.40 -9.87
C MET A 402 9.37 -22.24 -8.90
N GLY A 403 8.88 -22.50 -7.69
CA GLY A 403 9.66 -23.09 -6.60
C GLY A 403 10.57 -22.07 -5.91
N LEU A 404 11.11 -22.45 -4.74
CA LEU A 404 11.83 -21.52 -3.85
C LEU A 404 13.09 -20.93 -4.49
N ALA A 405 13.92 -21.75 -5.14
CA ALA A 405 15.20 -21.31 -5.71
C ALA A 405 14.99 -20.30 -6.85
N ALA A 406 14.15 -20.64 -7.83
CA ALA A 406 13.84 -19.75 -8.95
C ALA A 406 13.09 -18.49 -8.50
N SER A 407 12.24 -18.58 -7.47
CA SER A 407 11.59 -17.39 -6.90
C SER A 407 12.62 -16.41 -6.32
N ILE A 408 13.61 -16.90 -5.57
CA ILE A 408 14.68 -16.06 -5.02
C ILE A 408 15.50 -15.43 -6.14
N GLU A 409 15.86 -16.23 -7.16
CA GLU A 409 16.63 -15.75 -8.31
C GLU A 409 15.87 -14.65 -9.07
N SER A 410 14.58 -14.84 -9.33
CA SER A 410 13.71 -13.88 -10.00
C SER A 410 13.60 -12.53 -9.25
N PHE A 411 13.82 -12.55 -7.94
CA PHE A 411 13.75 -11.37 -7.07
C PHE A 411 15.05 -10.55 -7.08
N THR A 412 16.13 -11.03 -7.71
CA THR A 412 17.45 -10.38 -7.73
C THR A 412 17.39 -8.93 -8.25
N SER A 413 16.65 -8.68 -9.33
CA SER A 413 16.47 -7.32 -9.86
C SER A 413 15.78 -6.40 -8.84
N TYR A 414 14.78 -6.92 -8.12
CA TYR A 414 14.07 -6.15 -7.11
C TYR A 414 14.93 -5.89 -5.86
N LEU A 415 15.77 -6.85 -5.46
CA LEU A 415 16.76 -6.62 -4.39
C LEU A 415 17.74 -5.50 -4.76
N PHE A 416 18.18 -5.45 -6.02
CA PHE A 416 18.99 -4.36 -6.54
C PHE A 416 18.24 -3.03 -6.52
N TYR A 417 16.97 -3.01 -6.95
CA TYR A 417 16.07 -1.86 -6.81
C TYR A 417 16.05 -1.34 -5.35
N CYS A 418 15.79 -2.23 -4.38
CA CYS A 418 15.75 -1.88 -2.97
C CYS A 418 17.08 -1.34 -2.45
N LEU A 419 18.21 -1.94 -2.85
CA LEU A 419 19.56 -1.52 -2.47
C LEU A 419 19.85 -0.08 -2.92
N VAL A 420 19.60 0.22 -4.20
CA VAL A 420 19.87 1.54 -4.79
C VAL A 420 18.92 2.59 -4.22
N LEU A 421 17.62 2.27 -4.10
CA LEU A 421 16.62 3.14 -3.48
C LEU A 421 17.03 3.53 -2.05
N ALA A 422 17.34 2.52 -1.23
CA ALA A 422 17.68 2.68 0.17
C ALA A 422 18.95 3.52 0.38
N THR A 423 19.95 3.30 -0.48
CA THR A 423 21.19 4.08 -0.47
C THR A 423 20.93 5.54 -0.84
N GLY A 424 20.16 5.80 -1.90
CA GLY A 424 19.79 7.15 -2.33
C GLY A 424 19.01 7.92 -1.26
N ILE A 425 17.99 7.30 -0.67
CA ILE A 425 17.20 7.90 0.41
C ILE A 425 18.07 8.09 1.66
N GLY A 426 18.88 7.10 2.04
CA GLY A 426 19.76 7.16 3.21
C GLY A 426 20.76 8.32 3.13
N ILE A 427 21.45 8.47 1.99
CA ILE A 427 22.36 9.61 1.75
C ILE A 427 21.58 10.92 1.80
N SER A 428 20.43 10.98 1.12
CA SER A 428 19.57 12.17 1.10
C SER A 428 19.13 12.57 2.52
N GLN A 429 18.80 11.62 3.38
CA GLN A 429 18.37 11.87 4.74
C GLN A 429 19.52 12.34 5.64
N VAL A 430 20.71 11.75 5.51
CA VAL A 430 21.91 12.21 6.24
C VAL A 430 22.25 13.65 5.84
N ARG A 431 22.21 13.97 4.53
CA ARG A 431 22.46 15.33 4.04
C ARG A 431 21.45 16.34 4.57
N ALA A 432 20.16 15.99 4.53
CA ALA A 432 19.10 16.85 5.07
C ALA A 432 19.31 17.14 6.57
N ASN A 433 19.68 16.13 7.36
CA ASN A 433 19.97 16.31 8.78
C ASN A 433 21.29 17.05 9.05
N ALA A 434 22.21 17.08 8.09
CA ALA A 434 23.39 17.94 8.12
C ALA A 434 23.11 19.39 7.71
N GLY A 435 21.84 19.74 7.43
CA GLY A 435 21.41 21.10 7.10
C GLY A 435 21.40 21.43 5.61
N TYR A 436 21.63 20.45 4.72
CA TYR A 436 21.52 20.69 3.28
C TYR A 436 20.08 21.08 2.90
N ARG A 437 19.95 22.18 2.17
CA ARG A 437 18.69 22.68 1.63
C ARG A 437 18.85 22.97 0.14
N PRO A 438 18.03 22.37 -0.73
CA PRO A 438 18.02 22.70 -2.15
C PRO A 438 17.68 24.19 -2.39
N SER A 439 18.11 24.71 -3.53
CA SER A 439 17.85 26.10 -3.91
C SER A 439 16.35 26.32 -4.14
N PRO A 440 15.74 27.38 -3.55
CA PRO A 440 14.31 27.67 -3.72
C PRO A 440 13.98 28.33 -5.08
N THR A 441 14.99 28.68 -5.88
CA THR A 441 14.80 29.32 -7.20
C THR A 441 14.05 28.40 -8.16
N LEU A 442 13.49 28.95 -9.23
CA LEU A 442 12.83 28.15 -10.26
C LEU A 442 13.81 27.12 -10.88
N ALA A 443 15.02 27.56 -11.21
CA ALA A 443 16.08 26.68 -11.71
C ALA A 443 16.43 25.58 -10.70
N GLY A 444 16.54 25.91 -9.40
CA GLY A 444 16.79 24.94 -8.33
C GLY A 444 15.68 23.90 -8.22
N ARG A 445 14.41 24.32 -8.36
CA ARG A 445 13.25 23.42 -8.35
C ARG A 445 13.21 22.51 -9.58
N LEU A 446 13.47 23.04 -10.77
CA LEU A 446 13.55 22.25 -12.00
C LEU A 446 14.68 21.23 -11.93
N TRP A 447 15.86 21.63 -11.46
CA TRP A 447 16.98 20.73 -11.25
C TRP A 447 16.66 19.62 -10.26
N SER A 448 15.98 19.96 -9.16
CA SER A 448 15.56 18.97 -8.17
C SER A 448 14.53 18.00 -8.75
N PHE A 449 13.58 18.47 -9.55
CA PHE A 449 12.64 17.62 -10.26
C PHE A 449 13.36 16.64 -11.19
N ILE A 450 14.26 17.13 -12.06
CA ILE A 450 15.03 16.28 -12.98
C ILE A 450 15.85 15.24 -12.20
N THR A 451 16.51 15.64 -11.11
CA THR A 451 17.35 14.74 -10.31
C THR A 451 16.53 13.68 -9.58
N VAL A 452 15.47 14.10 -8.86
CA VAL A 452 14.64 13.21 -8.04
C VAL A 452 13.81 12.29 -8.92
N TRP A 453 13.14 12.85 -9.94
CA TRP A 453 12.31 12.07 -10.83
C TRP A 453 13.13 11.22 -11.79
N GLY A 454 14.24 11.75 -12.32
CA GLY A 454 15.18 10.97 -13.11
C GLY A 454 15.73 9.77 -12.35
N PHE A 455 16.09 9.93 -11.07
CA PHE A 455 16.47 8.80 -10.21
C PHE A 455 15.34 7.76 -10.12
N VAL A 456 14.10 8.18 -9.87
CA VAL A 456 12.95 7.25 -9.76
C VAL A 456 12.69 6.52 -11.08
N VAL A 457 12.75 7.23 -12.21
CA VAL A 457 12.52 6.68 -13.56
C VAL A 457 13.59 5.68 -13.94
N CYS A 458 14.88 6.01 -13.77
CA CYS A 458 15.98 5.08 -14.05
C CYS A 458 15.88 3.83 -13.16
N LEU A 459 15.49 4.01 -11.91
CA LEU A 459 15.36 2.90 -10.98
C LEU A 459 14.14 2.01 -11.30
N HIS A 460 13.10 2.54 -11.93
CA HIS A 460 11.85 1.84 -12.23
C HIS A 460 12.05 0.59 -13.11
N VAL A 461 13.07 0.57 -13.99
CA VAL A 461 13.41 -0.60 -14.83
C VAL A 461 13.71 -1.86 -14.01
N PHE A 462 14.21 -1.69 -12.78
CA PHE A 462 14.55 -2.78 -11.87
C PHE A 462 13.40 -3.18 -10.94
N SER A 463 12.31 -2.41 -10.95
CA SER A 463 11.14 -2.61 -10.07
C SER A 463 10.13 -3.63 -10.61
N ASP A 464 10.40 -4.17 -11.81
CA ASP A 464 9.49 -4.98 -12.59
C ASP A 464 8.90 -6.18 -11.83
N GLU A 465 7.58 -6.28 -11.92
CA GLU A 465 6.77 -7.32 -11.30
C GLU A 465 6.58 -8.53 -12.24
N SER A 466 6.93 -8.44 -13.53
CA SER A 466 6.81 -9.58 -14.48
C SER A 466 7.82 -10.70 -14.21
N ARG A 467 8.95 -10.38 -13.57
CA ARG A 467 10.02 -11.32 -13.19
C ARG A 467 10.71 -12.03 -14.38
N GLU A 468 10.48 -11.58 -15.62
CA GLU A 468 10.97 -12.29 -16.81
C GLU A 468 12.45 -12.02 -17.14
N HIS A 469 12.93 -10.79 -16.93
CA HIS A 469 14.31 -10.41 -17.25
C HIS A 469 15.22 -10.31 -16.01
N THR A 470 16.45 -10.78 -16.18
CA THR A 470 17.53 -10.75 -15.19
C THR A 470 18.01 -9.32 -14.90
N LEU A 471 18.76 -9.16 -13.79
CA LEU A 471 19.40 -7.89 -13.43
C LEU A 471 20.37 -7.41 -14.52
N LEU A 472 21.13 -8.32 -15.14
CA LEU A 472 22.13 -7.97 -16.15
C LEU A 472 21.47 -7.44 -17.42
N GLU A 473 20.44 -8.11 -17.91
CA GLU A 473 19.66 -7.69 -19.09
C GLU A 473 19.06 -6.30 -18.89
N ARG A 474 18.47 -6.04 -17.71
CA ARG A 474 17.92 -4.72 -17.36
C ARG A 474 18.99 -3.64 -17.27
N SER A 475 20.15 -3.99 -16.71
CA SER A 475 21.29 -3.08 -16.63
C SER A 475 21.83 -2.73 -18.01
N SER A 476 21.91 -3.72 -18.90
CA SER A 476 22.30 -3.56 -20.31
C SER A 476 21.31 -2.67 -21.06
N PHE A 477 20.00 -2.95 -20.94
CA PHE A 477 18.96 -2.11 -21.52
C PHE A 477 19.04 -0.67 -21.02
N LEU A 478 19.16 -0.46 -19.70
CA LEU A 478 19.31 0.89 -19.15
C LEU A 478 20.56 1.60 -19.69
N GLY A 479 21.69 0.89 -19.82
CA GLY A 479 22.92 1.39 -20.44
C GLY A 479 22.72 1.84 -21.88
N SER A 480 21.98 1.06 -22.68
CA SER A 480 21.66 1.38 -24.07
C SER A 480 20.90 2.70 -24.21
N LEU A 481 20.06 3.07 -23.23
CA LEU A 481 19.35 4.35 -23.22
C LEU A 481 20.26 5.57 -23.05
N PHE A 482 21.50 5.35 -22.58
CA PHE A 482 22.56 6.36 -22.53
C PHE A 482 23.57 6.24 -23.68
N GLY A 483 23.32 5.36 -24.65
CA GLY A 483 24.22 5.11 -25.78
C GLY A 483 25.41 4.21 -25.44
N VAL A 484 25.34 3.44 -24.36
CA VAL A 484 26.34 2.43 -24.02
C VAL A 484 25.93 1.10 -24.66
N SER A 485 26.78 0.58 -25.57
CA SER A 485 26.61 -0.71 -26.26
C SER A 485 27.47 -1.80 -25.63
#